data_AF-A0A3D6EJ36-F1
#
_entry.id   AF-A0A3D6EJ36-F1
#
_cell.length_a   1.000
_cell.length_b   1.000
_cell.length_c   1.000
_cell.angle_alpha   90.00
_cell.angle_beta   90.00
_cell.angle_gamma   90.00
#
_symmetry.space_group_name_H-M   'P 1'
#
loop_
_entity.id
_entity.type
_entity.pdbx_description
1 polymer ?
#
loop_
_entity_poly.entity_id
_entity_poly.type
_entity_poly.pdbx_seq_one_letter_code
_entity_poly.pdbx_strand_id
1 'polypeptide(L)' 'MREKLRTLVAEMVRGGVSLELARREFERVYLEEVLMAHEGNHSAAARELGIHRNTLAKKLEAPPSRLRRVSLAS' A
#
# COMPACT_ATOMS: atom_id res chain seq x y z
N MET A 1 15.32 1.76 -9.07
CA MET A 1 14.27 1.24 -8.17
C MET A 1 14.81 0.62 -6.89
N ARG A 2 15.71 -0.37 -6.97
CA ARG A 2 16.18 -1.14 -5.79
C ARG A 2 16.77 -0.29 -4.65
N GLU A 3 17.48 0.79 -4.98
CA GLU A 3 18.06 1.70 -3.99
C GLU A 3 16.98 2.52 -3.26
N LYS A 4 16.06 3.16 -4.01
CA LYS A 4 14.91 3.88 -3.43
C LYS A 4 14.08 2.98 -2.50
N LEU A 5 13.82 1.74 -2.93
CA LEU A 5 13.11 0.77 -2.11
C LEU A 5 13.89 0.40 -0.84
N ARG A 6 15.21 0.24 -0.92
CA ARG A 6 16.05 -0.03 0.25
C ARG A 6 16.00 1.12 1.26
N THR A 7 16.07 2.36 0.80
CA THR A 7 15.96 3.54 1.66
C THR A 7 14.61 3.59 2.37
N LEU A 8 13.51 3.40 1.64
CA LEU A 8 12.16 3.36 2.20
C LEU A 8 12.02 2.25 3.25
N VAL A 9 12.46 1.03 2.93
CA VAL A 9 12.38 -0.11 3.86
C VAL A 9 13.24 0.15 5.11
N ALA A 10 14.42 0.76 4.98
CA ALA A 10 15.25 1.10 6.13
C ALA A 10 14.57 2.12 7.05
N GLU A 11 13.87 3.11 6.50
CA GLU A 11 13.07 4.07 7.28
C GLU A 11 11.89 3.41 7.99
N MET A 12 11.15 2.52 7.30
CA MET A 12 10.05 1.76 7.88
C MET A 12 10.53 0.87 9.04
N VAL A 13 11.66 0.17 8.87
CA VAL A 13 12.25 -0.67 9.91
C VAL A 13 12.70 0.17 11.10
N ARG A 14 13.45 1.28 10.89
CA ARG A 14 13.85 2.18 11.98
C ARG A 14 12.64 2.80 12.69
N GLY A 15 11.56 3.04 11.96
CA GLY A 15 10.29 3.51 12.48
C GLY A 15 9.47 2.46 13.24
N GLY A 16 9.91 1.19 13.29
CA GLY A 16 9.16 0.10 13.94
C GLY A 16 7.91 -0.32 13.18
N VAL A 17 7.85 -0.08 11.87
CA VAL A 17 6.71 -0.52 11.04
C VAL A 17 6.80 -2.03 10.85
N SER A 18 5.73 -2.75 11.21
CA SER A 18 5.67 -4.20 10.97
C SER A 18 5.62 -4.49 9.47
N LEU A 19 6.12 -5.66 9.06
CA LEU A 19 6.02 -6.08 7.64
C LEU A 19 4.56 -6.12 7.16
N GLU A 20 3.62 -6.50 8.05
CA GLU A 20 2.21 -6.50 7.72
C GLU A 20 1.68 -5.09 7.44
N LEU A 21 1.99 -4.13 8.32
CA LEU A 21 1.63 -2.73 8.13
C LEU A 21 2.29 -2.19 6.85
N ALA A 22 3.58 -2.45 6.65
CA ALA A 22 4.31 -2.02 5.47
C ALA A 22 3.68 -2.53 4.16
N ARG A 23 3.29 -3.81 4.11
CA ARG A 23 2.63 -4.40 2.95
C ARG A 23 1.28 -3.73 2.66
N ARG A 24 0.49 -3.44 3.69
CA ARG A 24 -0.82 -2.80 3.54
C ARG A 24 -0.70 -1.35 3.05
N GLU A 25 0.22 -0.58 3.63
CA GLU A 25 0.47 0.80 3.22
C GLU A 25 1.00 0.85 1.78
N PHE A 26 1.96 -0.02 1.44
CA PHE A 26 2.45 -0.13 0.06
C PHE A 26 1.34 -0.52 -0.91
N GLU A 27 0.53 -1.53 -0.57
CA GLU A 27 -0.59 -1.96 -1.39
C GLU A 27 -1.57 -0.81 -1.62
N ARG A 28 -1.96 -0.07 -0.58
CA ARG A 28 -2.89 1.05 -0.70
C ARG A 28 -2.34 2.14 -1.65
N VAL A 29 -1.12 2.61 -1.40
CA VAL A 29 -0.49 3.65 -2.24
C VAL A 29 -0.39 3.18 -3.70
N TYR A 30 -0.02 1.93 -3.94
CA TYR A 30 0.05 1.38 -5.29
C TYR A 30 -1.31 1.38 -5.99
N LEU A 31 -2.39 1.00 -5.30
CA LEU A 31 -3.75 1.02 -5.86
C LEU A 31 -4.22 2.44 -6.17
N GLU A 32 -3.89 3.41 -5.31
CA GLU A 32 -4.20 4.83 -5.51
C GLU A 32 -3.48 5.39 -6.73
N GLU A 33 -2.18 5.11 -6.89
CA GLU A 33 -1.39 5.54 -8.07
C GLU A 33 -1.96 4.97 -9.37
N VAL A 34 -2.32 3.68 -9.39
CA VAL A 34 -2.94 3.06 -10.58
C VAL A 34 -4.31 3.67 -10.85
N LEU A 35 -5.12 3.93 -9.82
CA LEU A 35 -6.41 4.60 -10.01
C LEU A 35 -6.26 6.01 -10.58
N MET A 36 -5.25 6.78 -10.11
CA MET A 36 -4.93 8.10 -10.61
C MET A 36 -4.45 8.07 -12.07
N ALA A 37 -3.62 7.09 -12.44
CA ALA A 37 -3.17 6.88 -13.82
C ALA A 37 -4.34 6.60 -14.80
N HIS A 38 -5.45 6.07 -14.29
CA HIS A 38 -6.70 5.83 -15.03
C HIS A 38 -7.77 6.91 -14.79
N GLU A 39 -7.39 8.10 -14.30
CA GLU A 39 -8.28 9.25 -14.09
C GLU A 39 -9.50 8.93 -13.20
N GLY A 40 -9.33 8.04 -12.21
CA GLY A 40 -10.42 7.60 -11.33
C GLY A 40 -11.30 6.50 -11.92
N ASN A 41 -10.99 5.98 -13.12
CA ASN A 41 -11.75 4.88 -13.73
C ASN A 41 -11.42 3.55 -13.04
N HIS A 42 -12.26 3.20 -12.06
CA HIS A 42 -12.14 1.97 -11.28
C HIS A 42 -12.20 0.69 -12.12
N SER A 43 -12.93 0.69 -13.24
CA SER A 43 -13.02 -0.51 -14.08
C SER A 43 -11.75 -0.71 -14.90
N ALA A 44 -11.14 0.37 -15.39
CA ALA A 44 -9.87 0.32 -16.11
C ALA A 44 -8.71 -0.01 -15.16
N ALA A 45 -8.62 0.67 -14.02
CA ALA A 45 -7.64 0.40 -12.98
C ALA A 45 -7.70 -1.04 -12.46
N ALA A 46 -8.91 -1.55 -12.17
CA ALA A 46 -9.08 -2.93 -11.71
C ALA A 46 -8.66 -3.96 -12.76
N ARG A 47 -8.90 -3.67 -14.05
CA ARG A 47 -8.45 -4.52 -15.16
C ARG A 47 -6.92 -4.57 -15.23
N GLU A 48 -6.24 -3.43 -15.08
CA GLU A 48 -4.77 -3.39 -15.05
C GLU A 48 -4.19 -4.12 -13.85
N LEU A 49 -4.82 -3.96 -12.68
CA LEU A 49 -4.43 -4.65 -11.44
C LEU A 49 -4.76 -6.14 -11.44
N GLY A 50 -5.50 -6.65 -12.43
CA GLY A 50 -5.93 -8.05 -12.48
C GLY A 50 -6.90 -8.45 -11.36
N ILE A 51 -7.65 -7.50 -10.82
CA ILE A 51 -8.62 -7.73 -9.74
C ILE A 51 -10.03 -7.29 -10.14
N HIS A 52 -11.04 -7.76 -9.42
CA HIS A 52 -12.41 -7.28 -9.61
C HIS A 52 -12.55 -5.83 -9.11
N ARG A 53 -13.32 -4.98 -9.83
CA ARG A 53 -13.54 -3.57 -9.44
C ARG A 53 -14.09 -3.40 -8.02
N ASN A 54 -14.95 -4.31 -7.57
CA ASN A 54 -15.49 -4.29 -6.21
C ASN A 54 -14.40 -4.61 -5.16
N THR A 55 -13.40 -5.43 -5.53
CA THR A 55 -12.25 -5.70 -4.67
C THR A 55 -11.37 -4.46 -4.56
N LEU A 56 -11.15 -3.75 -5.67
CA LEU A 56 -10.44 -2.47 -5.68
C LEU A 56 -11.15 -1.44 -4.78
N ALA A 57 -12.45 -1.22 -4.98
CA ALA A 57 -13.24 -0.28 -4.18
C ALA A 57 -13.17 -0.60 -2.68
N LYS A 58 -13.38 -1.87 -2.29
CA LYS A 58 -13.28 -2.29 -0.88
C LYS A 58 -11.89 -2.08 -0.29
N LYS A 59 -10.82 -2.27 -1.06
CA LYS A 59 -9.44 -2.04 -0.61
C LYS A 59 -9.15 -0.55 -0.38
N LEU A 60 -9.73 0.34 -1.19
CA LEU A 60 -9.56 1.79 -1.08
C LEU A 60 -10.43 2.41 0.04
N GLU A 61 -11.62 1.86 0.28
CA GLU A 61 -12.51 2.26 1.38
C GLU A 61 -12.03 1.77 2.76
N ALA A 62 -11.18 0.74 2.79
CA ALA A 62 -10.66 0.21 4.03
C ALA A 62 -9.87 1.31 4.79
N PRO A 63 -10.17 1.54 6.07
CA PRO A 63 -9.49 2.58 6.83
C PRO A 63 -7.99 2.27 6.97
N PRO A 64 -7.13 3.31 7.03
CA PRO A 64 -5.71 3.12 7.26
C PRO A 64 -5.50 2.29 8.53
N SER A 65 -4.60 1.32 8.44
CA SER A 65 -4.57 0.25 9.42
C SER A 65 -4.07 0.78 10.78
N ARG A 66 -4.87 0.59 11.84
CA ARG A 66 -4.49 0.89 13.24
C ARG A 66 -3.48 -0.13 13.81
N LEU A 67 -2.73 -0.83 12.95
CA LEU A 67 -1.80 -1.87 13.37
C LEU A 67 -0.69 -1.26 14.22
N ARG A 68 -0.40 -1.93 15.34
CA ARG A 68 0.60 -1.47 16.30
C ARG A 68 1.99 -1.43 15.65
N ARG A 69 2.71 -0.34 15.89
CA ARG A 69 4.16 -0.23 15.69
C ARG A 69 4.84 -1.29 16.55
N VAL A 70 5.75 -2.05 15.95
CA VAL A 70 6.60 -3.01 16.67
C VAL A 70 7.67 -2.21 17.41
N SER A 71 7.83 -2.45 18.72
CA SER A 71 9.01 -1.95 19.43
C SER A 71 10.19 -2.80 18.98
N LEU A 72 11.07 -2.23 18.16
CA LEU A 72 12.38 -2.82 17.88
C LEU A 72 13.45 -2.32 18.88
N ALA A 73 13.05 -1.65 19.95
CA ALA A 73 13.92 -1.33 21.07
C ALA A 73 13.97 -2.51 22.05
N SER A 74 15.13 -3.18 22.07
CA SER A 74 15.71 -3.84 23.24
C SER A 74 17.11 -3.27 23.41
#